data_AF-A0A7J7RTA6-F1
#
_entry.id   AF-A0A7J7RTA6-F1
#
_cell.length_a   1.000
_cell.length_b   1.000
_cell.length_c   1.000
_cell.angle_alpha   90.00
_cell.angle_beta   90.00
_cell.angle_gamma   90.00
#
_symmetry.space_group_name_H-M   'P 1'
#
loop_
_entity.id
_entity.type
_entity.pdbx_description
1 polymer ?
#
loop_
_entity_poly.entity_id
_entity_poly.type
_entity_poly.pdbx_seq_one_letter_code
_entity_poly.pdbx_strand_id
1 'polypeptide(L)'
;MAPALFRGMPAHFSDSAQTEACYHMLSRPQPPPDPLLLQRLPRPGSLLDKTQLHSRWLDSSRCLMQQGIRAGDTLWLRFKYYSFFDLDPKTDPVRLTQLYEQARWDLLLEEIDCTEEEMMVFAALQYHINKLSQSGEVSEPAGADPGLDDLDAALSNLEVKLEGSAPANVLDSLTAIPELKDHLRILRPRKLTLKGYRQHWVVFKETTLSYYKSQEEAPGDPIQQLNLKGCEVVPDVNVSGQKFCIKLLVPSPEGMSELYLRCQDEQQYARWMAGCRLASKGRTMADSSYASEVQAILAFLSLQRTGTGAPGSQPPGPDASAEGLNPYGLVAPRFQRKFKAKQLTPRILEAHQNVAQLSLAEAQLRFIQAWQSLPDFGISYVIVKFKGSRKNEILGIANNRLIRIDLAVGDVVKTWRFSNMRQWNVNWDIEQVAIEFDEHINVAFGCVSASCRIVHEYIGGYIFLSTRERARGEELDEDLFLQLTGGHEAF
;
A
#
# COMPACT_ATOMS: atom_id res chain seq x y z
N MET A 1 13.66 -20.47 13.67
CA MET A 1 14.92 -19.77 14.02
C MET A 1 15.33 -18.89 12.86
N ALA A 2 15.61 -17.59 13.08
CA ALA A 2 16.25 -16.80 12.03
C ALA A 2 17.63 -17.44 11.75
N PRO A 3 17.98 -17.74 10.50
CA PRO A 3 19.28 -18.34 10.19
C PRO A 3 20.38 -17.42 10.71
N ALA A 4 21.40 -17.99 11.37
CA ALA A 4 22.54 -17.22 11.85
C ALA A 4 23.17 -16.48 10.66
N LEU A 5 23.22 -15.15 10.75
CA LEU A 5 23.84 -14.30 9.74
C LEU A 5 25.35 -14.30 9.96
N PHE A 6 26.10 -14.67 8.94
CA PHE A 6 27.55 -14.55 8.90
C PHE A 6 27.89 -13.39 7.96
N ARG A 7 28.57 -12.34 8.44
CA ARG A 7 28.87 -11.11 7.67
C ARG A 7 27.62 -10.43 7.06
N GLY A 8 26.49 -10.48 7.76
CA GLY A 8 25.23 -9.87 7.29
C GLY A 8 24.50 -10.65 6.18
N MET A 9 24.89 -11.91 5.94
CA MET A 9 24.29 -12.80 4.95
C MET A 9 24.08 -14.21 5.54
N PRO A 10 23.09 -14.99 5.08
CA PRO A 10 22.91 -16.37 5.52
C PRO A 10 24.14 -17.22 5.24
N ALA A 11 24.48 -18.16 6.14
CA ALA A 11 25.70 -18.96 6.06
C ALA A 11 25.90 -19.66 4.69
N HIS A 12 24.83 -20.19 4.08
CA HIS A 12 24.88 -20.86 2.78
C HIS A 12 25.23 -19.94 1.59
N PHE A 13 25.18 -18.62 1.76
CA PHE A 13 25.64 -17.67 0.74
C PHE A 13 27.11 -17.26 0.94
N SER A 14 27.68 -17.50 2.12
CA SER A 14 29.06 -17.12 2.46
C SER A 14 30.12 -18.16 2.08
N ASP A 15 29.71 -19.26 1.46
CA ASP A 15 30.60 -20.38 1.13
C ASP A 15 31.57 -20.07 -0.03
N SER A 16 31.22 -19.12 -0.93
CA SER A 16 32.04 -18.74 -2.08
C SER A 16 31.75 -17.32 -2.59
N ALA A 17 32.70 -16.70 -3.29
CA ALA A 17 32.47 -15.39 -3.94
C ALA A 17 31.30 -15.41 -4.96
N GLN A 18 31.02 -16.57 -5.55
CA GLN A 18 29.93 -16.75 -6.50
C GLN A 18 28.57 -16.72 -5.79
N THR A 19 28.46 -17.43 -4.67
CA THR A 19 27.24 -17.44 -3.84
C THR A 19 27.00 -16.08 -3.17
N GLU A 20 28.05 -15.38 -2.76
CA GLU A 20 27.96 -14.00 -2.27
C GLU A 20 27.43 -13.05 -3.35
N ALA A 21 27.94 -13.16 -4.59
CA ALA A 21 27.45 -12.38 -5.73
C ALA A 21 25.96 -12.68 -6.03
N CYS A 22 25.54 -13.95 -5.96
CA CYS A 22 24.14 -14.33 -6.08
C CYS A 22 23.28 -13.68 -4.98
N TYR A 23 23.74 -13.70 -3.72
CA TYR A 23 23.02 -13.05 -2.63
C TYR A 23 22.83 -11.55 -2.89
N HIS A 24 23.88 -10.85 -3.31
CA HIS A 24 23.79 -9.42 -3.64
C HIS A 24 22.83 -9.14 -4.80
N MET A 25 22.82 -9.99 -5.83
CA MET A 25 21.89 -9.89 -6.95
C MET A 25 20.44 -10.11 -6.51
N LEU A 26 20.19 -11.04 -5.57
CA LEU A 26 18.84 -11.38 -5.10
C LEU A 26 18.30 -10.45 -4.00
N SER A 27 19.19 -9.84 -3.21
CA SER A 27 18.85 -8.94 -2.11
C SER A 27 18.79 -7.47 -2.50
N ARG A 28 19.17 -7.11 -3.72
CA ARG A 28 19.09 -5.75 -4.24
C ARG A 28 18.14 -5.68 -5.43
N PRO A 29 17.24 -4.68 -5.47
CA PRO A 29 16.34 -4.51 -6.59
C PRO A 29 17.10 -4.16 -7.87
N GLN A 30 16.57 -4.63 -8.99
CA GLN A 30 17.17 -4.47 -10.31
C GLN A 30 16.77 -3.12 -10.91
N PRO A 31 17.61 -2.53 -11.78
CA PRO A 31 17.28 -1.26 -12.42
C PRO A 31 15.96 -1.33 -13.20
N PRO A 32 15.33 -0.18 -13.49
CA PRO A 32 14.15 -0.12 -14.35
C PRO A 32 14.43 -0.77 -15.71
N PRO A 33 13.48 -1.52 -16.29
CA PRO A 33 13.66 -2.11 -17.61
C PRO A 33 13.77 -1.02 -18.69
N ASP A 34 14.45 -1.35 -19.78
CA ASP A 34 14.41 -0.55 -21.00
C ASP A 34 12.95 -0.44 -21.49
N PRO A 35 12.38 0.77 -21.66
CA PRO A 35 11.02 0.94 -22.15
C PRO A 35 10.73 0.24 -23.48
N LEU A 36 11.72 0.15 -24.38
CA LEU A 36 11.55 -0.52 -25.67
C LEU A 36 11.37 -2.03 -25.49
N LEU A 37 12.11 -2.64 -24.57
CA LEU A 37 11.94 -4.05 -24.22
C LEU A 37 10.61 -4.26 -23.49
N LEU A 38 10.27 -3.38 -22.54
CA LEU A 38 9.03 -3.46 -21.79
C LEU A 38 7.79 -3.44 -22.69
N GLN A 39 7.80 -2.64 -23.77
CA GLN A 39 6.70 -2.61 -24.75
C GLN A 39 6.59 -3.88 -25.60
N ARG A 40 7.70 -4.61 -25.79
CA ARG A 40 7.76 -5.83 -26.59
C ARG A 40 7.41 -7.10 -25.82
N LEU A 41 7.51 -7.06 -24.48
CA LEU A 41 7.16 -8.19 -23.65
C LEU A 41 5.66 -8.54 -23.79
N PRO A 42 5.32 -9.84 -23.80
CA PRO A 42 3.93 -10.27 -23.84
C PRO A 42 3.21 -9.78 -22.58
N ARG A 43 1.97 -9.32 -22.77
CA ARG A 43 1.10 -8.83 -21.72
C ARG A 43 -0.28 -9.45 -21.92
N PRO A 44 -1.02 -9.78 -20.85
CA PRO A 44 -2.34 -10.35 -20.99
C PRO A 44 -3.29 -9.32 -21.62
N GLY A 45 -3.91 -9.67 -22.75
CA GLY A 45 -4.90 -8.82 -23.41
C GLY A 45 -6.31 -9.02 -22.86
N SER A 46 -6.53 -10.11 -22.13
CA SER A 46 -7.82 -10.54 -21.60
C SER A 46 -7.64 -11.33 -20.31
N LEU A 47 -8.72 -11.52 -19.56
CA LEU A 47 -8.72 -12.38 -18.37
C LEU A 47 -8.38 -13.84 -18.71
N LEU A 48 -8.68 -14.26 -19.94
CA LEU A 48 -8.32 -15.57 -20.47
C LEU A 48 -6.79 -15.75 -20.51
N ASP A 49 -6.07 -14.74 -20.98
CA ASP A 49 -4.60 -14.79 -21.07
C ASP A 49 -3.95 -14.86 -19.69
N LYS A 50 -4.52 -14.16 -18.69
CA LYS A 50 -4.06 -14.21 -17.29
C LYS A 50 -4.09 -15.63 -16.69
N THR A 51 -4.94 -16.53 -17.23
CA THR A 51 -5.03 -17.92 -16.74
C THR A 51 -3.82 -18.78 -17.13
N GLN A 52 -3.06 -18.41 -18.17
CA GLN A 52 -1.96 -19.22 -18.71
C GLN A 52 -0.76 -19.33 -17.77
N LEU A 53 -0.58 -18.35 -16.88
CA LEU A 53 0.46 -18.43 -15.86
C LEU A 53 0.13 -19.52 -14.84
N HIS A 54 -1.12 -19.56 -14.37
CA HIS A 54 -1.56 -20.45 -13.30
C HIS A 54 -1.70 -21.91 -13.74
N SER A 55 -1.75 -22.20 -15.04
CA SER A 55 -1.81 -23.57 -15.55
C SER A 55 -0.46 -24.30 -15.54
N ARG A 56 0.64 -23.59 -15.28
CA ARG A 56 2.02 -24.10 -15.36
C ARG A 56 2.66 -24.40 -14.01
N TRP A 57 1.90 -24.34 -12.92
CA TRP A 57 2.42 -24.71 -11.61
C TRP A 57 2.72 -26.21 -11.56
N LEU A 58 3.90 -26.53 -11.02
CA LEU A 58 4.26 -27.89 -10.64
C LEU A 58 3.44 -28.33 -9.44
N ASP A 59 3.13 -29.62 -9.39
CA ASP A 59 2.49 -30.31 -8.27
C ASP A 59 3.51 -30.47 -7.14
N SER A 60 3.30 -29.76 -6.03
CA SER A 60 4.23 -29.80 -4.89
C SER A 60 4.21 -31.13 -4.12
N SER A 61 3.25 -32.02 -4.36
CA SER A 61 3.22 -33.34 -3.71
C SER A 61 4.02 -34.41 -4.47
N ARG A 62 4.64 -34.05 -5.60
CA ARG A 62 5.37 -34.97 -6.49
C ARG A 62 6.78 -34.47 -6.77
N CYS A 63 7.71 -35.40 -6.97
CA CYS A 63 9.07 -35.01 -7.30
C CYS A 63 9.17 -34.44 -8.73
N LEU A 64 10.21 -33.65 -9.01
CA LEU A 64 10.43 -33.03 -10.32
C LEU A 64 10.48 -34.06 -11.46
N MET A 65 11.09 -35.23 -11.21
CA MET A 65 11.22 -36.30 -12.19
C MET A 65 9.87 -36.90 -12.60
N GLN A 66 8.94 -37.07 -11.64
CA GLN A 66 7.57 -37.54 -11.92
C GLN A 66 6.77 -36.57 -12.80
N GLN A 67 7.19 -35.31 -12.84
CA GLN A 67 6.59 -34.25 -13.65
C GLN A 67 7.34 -34.02 -14.97
N GLY A 68 8.30 -34.90 -15.30
CA GLY A 68 9.03 -34.89 -16.57
C GLY A 68 10.17 -33.88 -16.66
N ILE A 69 10.54 -33.23 -15.55
CA ILE A 69 11.65 -32.27 -15.50
C ILE A 69 12.99 -32.99 -15.50
N ARG A 70 13.89 -32.59 -16.40
CA ARG A 70 15.21 -33.17 -16.61
C ARG A 70 16.32 -32.21 -16.21
N ALA A 71 17.54 -32.75 -16.11
CA ALA A 71 18.73 -31.94 -15.89
C ALA A 71 18.91 -30.93 -17.04
N GLY A 72 19.09 -29.66 -16.69
CA GLY A 72 19.23 -28.54 -17.64
C GLY A 72 17.92 -27.82 -17.98
N ASP A 73 16.77 -28.32 -17.55
CA ASP A 73 15.50 -27.64 -17.75
C ASP A 73 15.41 -26.35 -16.93
N THR A 74 14.73 -25.34 -17.48
CA THR A 74 14.56 -24.03 -16.83
C THR A 74 13.23 -23.99 -16.08
N LEU A 75 13.29 -23.70 -14.78
CA LEU A 75 12.13 -23.50 -13.92
C LEU A 75 12.00 -22.04 -13.48
N TRP A 76 10.76 -21.63 -13.20
CA TRP A 76 10.44 -20.31 -12.68
C TRP A 76 10.11 -20.42 -11.20
N LEU A 77 10.81 -19.66 -10.37
CA LEU A 77 10.45 -19.46 -8.97
C LEU A 77 9.59 -18.21 -8.86
N ARG A 78 8.38 -18.35 -8.31
CA ARG A 78 7.38 -17.28 -8.17
C ARG A 78 6.65 -17.48 -6.84
N PHE A 79 6.18 -16.40 -6.22
CA PHE A 79 5.28 -16.48 -5.08
C PHE A 79 3.91 -16.99 -5.56
N LYS A 80 3.57 -18.22 -5.19
CA LYS A 80 2.31 -18.90 -5.56
C LYS A 80 1.12 -18.43 -4.74
N TYR A 81 1.31 -18.30 -3.43
CA TYR A 81 0.25 -17.97 -2.48
C TYR A 81 0.40 -16.53 -1.98
N TYR A 82 -0.65 -15.74 -2.16
CA TYR A 82 -0.68 -14.31 -1.84
C TYR A 82 -1.09 -14.07 -0.37
N SER A 83 -0.46 -14.82 0.53
CA SER A 83 -0.60 -14.70 1.99
C SER A 83 0.80 -14.63 2.59
N PHE A 84 1.33 -13.42 2.74
CA PHE A 84 2.71 -13.20 3.17
C PHE A 84 2.77 -13.07 4.69
N PHE A 85 3.28 -14.11 5.35
CA PHE A 85 3.42 -14.17 6.79
C PHE A 85 4.77 -13.61 7.26
N ASP A 86 4.76 -12.82 8.35
CA ASP A 86 5.93 -12.21 9.02
C ASP A 86 6.95 -11.64 8.02
N LEU A 87 6.49 -10.72 7.15
CA LEU A 87 7.39 -10.04 6.21
C LEU A 87 8.15 -8.95 6.96
N ASP A 88 9.24 -9.33 7.63
CA ASP A 88 10.12 -8.43 8.37
C ASP A 88 11.28 -7.95 7.47
N PRO A 89 11.35 -6.65 7.15
CA PRO A 89 12.42 -6.09 6.32
C PRO A 89 13.83 -6.26 6.89
N LYS A 90 13.96 -6.51 8.20
CA LYS A 90 15.26 -6.66 8.86
C LYS A 90 15.81 -8.07 8.77
N THR A 91 14.94 -9.08 8.76
CA THR A 91 15.38 -10.50 8.77
C THR A 91 15.42 -11.10 7.37
N ASP A 92 14.57 -10.63 6.45
CA ASP A 92 14.32 -11.31 5.17
C ASP A 92 14.56 -10.40 3.93
N PRO A 93 15.75 -9.80 3.75
CA PRO A 93 15.99 -8.83 2.67
C PRO A 93 15.83 -9.42 1.26
N VAL A 94 16.21 -10.68 1.07
CA VAL A 94 16.02 -11.40 -0.22
C VAL A 94 14.54 -11.62 -0.50
N ARG A 95 13.78 -12.13 0.47
CA ARG A 95 12.34 -12.39 0.31
C ARG A 95 11.58 -11.09 0.01
N LEU A 96 11.89 -10.02 0.74
CA LEU A 96 11.30 -8.70 0.52
C LEU A 96 11.59 -8.19 -0.90
N THR A 97 12.85 -8.25 -1.32
CA THR A 97 13.27 -7.77 -2.64
C THR A 97 12.63 -8.58 -3.77
N GLN A 98 12.64 -9.91 -3.68
CA GLN A 98 12.03 -10.76 -4.70
C GLN A 98 10.50 -10.58 -4.77
N LEU A 99 9.84 -10.34 -3.63
CA LEU A 99 8.41 -10.06 -3.60
C LEU A 99 8.07 -8.70 -4.22
N TYR A 100 8.88 -7.67 -3.92
CA TYR A 100 8.80 -6.37 -4.57
C TYR A 100 9.00 -6.50 -6.09
N GLU A 101 10.02 -7.24 -6.53
CA GLU A 101 10.31 -7.44 -7.96
C GLU A 101 9.15 -8.15 -8.67
N GLN A 102 8.57 -9.20 -8.07
CA GLN A 102 7.40 -9.85 -8.64
C GLN A 102 6.22 -8.87 -8.76
N ALA A 103 5.90 -8.13 -7.69
CA ALA A 103 4.82 -7.13 -7.71
C ALA A 103 5.06 -6.03 -8.76
N ARG A 104 6.30 -5.58 -8.91
CA ARG A 104 6.71 -4.59 -9.90
C ARG A 104 6.48 -5.11 -11.32
N TRP A 105 6.92 -6.33 -11.62
CA TRP A 105 6.73 -6.92 -12.94
C TRP A 105 5.26 -7.19 -13.25
N ASP A 106 4.49 -7.65 -12.27
CA ASP A 106 3.04 -7.86 -12.43
C ASP A 106 2.32 -6.53 -12.78
N LEU A 107 2.73 -5.41 -12.19
CA LEU A 107 2.21 -4.08 -12.50
C LEU A 107 2.67 -3.57 -13.87
N LEU A 108 3.96 -3.65 -14.17
CA LEU A 108 4.52 -3.14 -15.43
C LEU A 108 4.05 -3.93 -16.65
N LEU A 109 3.79 -5.23 -16.48
CA LEU A 109 3.27 -6.11 -17.53
C LEU A 109 1.73 -6.19 -17.55
N GLU A 110 1.03 -5.42 -16.71
CA GLU A 110 -0.44 -5.37 -16.68
C GLU A 110 -1.09 -6.73 -16.33
N GLU A 111 -0.37 -7.59 -15.60
CA GLU A 111 -0.94 -8.78 -14.96
C GLU A 111 -1.96 -8.37 -13.88
N ILE A 112 -1.64 -7.30 -13.15
CA ILE A 112 -2.56 -6.62 -12.23
C ILE A 112 -2.73 -5.15 -12.63
N ASP A 113 -3.98 -4.71 -12.65
CA ASP A 113 -4.33 -3.35 -13.03
C ASP A 113 -4.40 -2.43 -11.81
N CYS A 114 -4.04 -1.17 -12.04
CA CYS A 114 -4.16 -0.09 -11.06
C CYS A 114 -4.69 1.19 -11.72
N THR A 115 -5.12 2.13 -10.90
CA THR A 115 -5.53 3.46 -11.36
C THR A 115 -4.32 4.30 -11.77
N GLU A 116 -4.60 5.42 -12.43
CA GLU A 116 -3.56 6.35 -12.86
C GLU A 116 -2.81 6.99 -11.68
N GLU A 117 -3.52 7.37 -10.62
CA GLU A 117 -2.92 7.96 -9.43
C GLU A 117 -2.07 6.94 -8.66
N GLU A 118 -2.57 5.69 -8.51
CA GLU A 118 -1.79 4.60 -7.91
C GLU A 118 -0.51 4.33 -8.71
N MET A 119 -0.59 4.32 -10.05
CA MET A 119 0.60 4.15 -10.89
C MET A 119 1.65 5.24 -10.68
N MET A 120 1.26 6.49 -10.43
CA MET A 120 2.23 7.56 -10.13
C MET A 120 2.94 7.29 -8.80
N VAL A 121 2.23 6.79 -7.78
CA VAL A 121 2.82 6.38 -6.50
C VAL A 121 3.75 5.19 -6.68
N PHE A 122 3.35 4.16 -7.44
CA PHE A 122 4.22 3.02 -7.75
C PHE A 122 5.49 3.43 -8.51
N ALA A 123 5.38 4.33 -9.49
CA ALA A 123 6.53 4.84 -10.23
C ALA A 123 7.46 5.67 -9.35
N ALA A 124 6.91 6.47 -8.43
CA ALA A 124 7.68 7.25 -7.47
C ALA A 124 8.44 6.35 -6.47
N LEU A 125 7.80 5.29 -5.96
CA LEU A 125 8.46 4.30 -5.12
C LEU A 125 9.56 3.56 -5.87
N GLN A 126 9.32 3.12 -7.11
CA GLN A 126 10.37 2.51 -7.95
C GLN A 126 11.55 3.46 -8.17
N TYR A 127 11.29 4.73 -8.46
CA TYR A 127 12.34 5.72 -8.62
C TYR A 127 13.18 5.87 -7.35
N HIS A 128 12.51 6.00 -6.19
CA HIS A 128 13.18 6.11 -4.89
C HIS A 128 14.03 4.88 -4.55
N ILE A 129 13.46 3.68 -4.71
CA ILE A 129 14.14 2.40 -4.49
C ILE A 129 15.39 2.29 -5.36
N ASN A 130 15.27 2.63 -6.65
CA ASN A 130 16.41 2.57 -7.58
C ASN A 130 17.50 3.59 -7.23
N LYS A 131 17.10 4.80 -6.84
CA LYS A 131 18.04 5.85 -6.40
C LYS A 131 18.85 5.39 -5.18
N LEU A 132 18.18 4.84 -4.15
CA LEU A 132 18.83 4.32 -2.94
C LEU A 132 19.71 3.09 -3.23
N SER A 133 19.28 2.20 -4.13
CA SER A 133 20.06 1.02 -4.48
C SER A 133 21.36 1.35 -5.23
N GLN A 134 21.40 2.47 -5.94
CA GLN A 134 22.59 2.94 -6.68
C GLN A 134 23.53 3.79 -5.83
N SER A 135 23.02 4.53 -4.85
CA SER A 135 23.85 5.34 -3.94
C SER A 135 24.66 4.49 -2.96
N GLY A 136 24.36 3.20 -2.83
CA GLY A 136 25.15 2.26 -2.04
C GLY A 136 25.15 2.55 -0.55
N GLU A 137 24.19 3.34 -0.05
CA GLU A 137 24.01 3.56 1.39
C GLU A 137 23.60 2.24 2.03
N VAL A 138 24.61 1.52 2.50
CA VAL A 138 24.46 0.49 3.54
C VAL A 138 24.02 1.27 4.76
N SER A 139 22.71 1.35 4.98
CA SER A 139 22.19 1.72 6.29
C SER A 139 22.61 0.61 7.25
N GLU A 140 23.78 0.78 7.89
CA GLU A 140 24.01 0.20 9.20
C GLU A 140 22.82 0.62 10.07
N PRO A 141 22.26 -0.29 10.89
CA PRO A 141 21.30 0.13 11.88
C PRO A 141 22.05 1.13 12.75
N ALA A 142 21.56 2.38 12.79
CA ALA A 142 21.99 3.32 13.82
C ALA A 142 21.70 2.65 15.16
N GLY A 143 22.71 1.97 15.71
CA GLY A 143 22.81 1.58 17.11
C GLY A 143 23.10 2.83 17.93
N ALA A 144 22.21 3.81 17.80
CA ALA A 144 22.10 5.00 18.60
C ALA A 144 20.65 5.45 18.38
N ASP A 145 19.86 5.33 19.44
CA ASP A 145 18.53 5.89 19.54
C ASP A 145 18.56 7.35 19.05
N PRO A 146 17.94 7.71 17.90
CA PRO A 146 17.90 9.09 17.44
C PRO A 146 16.98 9.94 18.34
N GLY A 147 16.33 9.34 19.34
CA GLY A 147 15.41 9.99 20.25
C GLY A 147 16.04 10.62 21.49
N LEU A 148 17.34 10.44 21.75
CA LEU A 148 17.99 10.96 22.97
C LEU A 148 18.95 12.14 22.73
N ASP A 149 19.69 12.18 21.61
CA ASP A 149 20.60 13.31 21.34
C ASP A 149 19.87 14.59 20.88
N ASP A 150 18.67 14.46 20.29
CA ASP A 150 17.83 15.62 19.94
C ASP A 150 17.01 16.15 21.13
N LEU A 151 16.91 15.40 22.23
CA LEU A 151 16.21 15.86 23.44
C LEU A 151 17.09 16.75 24.31
N ASP A 152 18.39 16.45 24.41
CA ASP A 152 19.35 17.29 25.14
C ASP A 152 19.73 18.56 24.34
N ALA A 153 19.76 18.47 23.00
CA ALA A 153 19.92 19.64 22.14
C ALA A 153 18.66 20.56 22.11
N ALA A 154 17.46 19.98 22.26
CA ALA A 154 16.20 20.73 22.35
C ALA A 154 15.93 21.32 23.75
N LEU A 155 16.48 20.73 24.81
CA LEU A 155 16.43 21.30 26.17
C LEU A 155 17.42 22.44 26.39
N SER A 156 18.46 22.55 25.57
CA SER A 156 19.49 23.59 25.67
C SER A 156 19.10 24.94 25.01
N ASN A 157 18.00 24.99 24.25
CA ASN A 157 17.58 26.19 23.50
C ASN A 157 16.26 26.80 24.00
N LEU A 158 15.75 26.37 25.15
CA LEU A 158 14.53 26.93 25.76
C LEU A 158 14.79 27.45 27.17
N GLU A 159 15.78 28.34 27.29
CA GLU A 159 15.95 29.19 28.47
C GLU A 159 15.93 30.67 28.05
N VAL A 160 14.76 31.15 27.63
CA VAL A 160 14.51 32.59 27.49
C VAL A 160 13.78 33.07 28.73
N LYS A 161 14.51 33.87 29.51
CA LYS A 161 14.07 34.64 30.67
C LYS A 161 12.68 35.24 30.49
N LEU A 162 11.78 34.92 31.42
CA LEU A 162 10.57 35.67 31.70
C LEU A 162 10.89 36.79 32.69
N GLU A 163 11.07 38.02 32.19
CA GLU A 163 10.84 39.25 32.95
C GLU A 163 10.05 40.25 32.11
N GLY A 164 8.86 40.62 32.62
CA GLY A 164 8.35 41.98 32.60
C GLY A 164 7.60 42.48 31.35
N SER A 165 6.26 42.45 31.45
CA SER A 165 5.38 43.63 31.47
C SER A 165 4.15 43.48 30.55
N ALA A 166 2.99 43.41 31.18
CA ALA A 166 1.71 43.59 30.52
C ALA A 166 1.39 45.09 30.43
N PRO A 167 0.80 45.56 29.32
CA PRO A 167 -0.22 46.57 29.36
C PRO A 167 -1.60 45.91 29.24
N ALA A 168 -2.51 46.40 30.08
CA ALA A 168 -3.93 46.11 30.08
C ALA A 168 -4.64 46.65 28.82
N ASN A 169 -5.90 46.23 28.65
CA ASN A 169 -6.83 46.37 27.53
C ASN A 169 -6.68 45.19 26.55
N VAL A 170 -7.64 44.25 26.45
CA VAL A 170 -9.03 44.53 26.06
C VAL A 170 -9.99 43.54 26.76
N LEU A 171 -10.72 44.06 27.74
CA LEU A 171 -11.87 43.44 28.42
C LEU A 171 -13.14 43.76 27.62
N ASP A 172 -13.29 43.22 26.41
CA ASP A 172 -14.43 43.62 25.53
C ASP A 172 -14.96 42.51 24.58
N SER A 173 -14.77 41.21 24.88
CA SER A 173 -15.34 40.14 24.03
C SER A 173 -15.71 38.85 24.79
N LEU A 174 -16.33 38.99 25.97
CA LEU A 174 -16.60 37.87 26.88
C LEU A 174 -17.94 37.12 26.65
N THR A 175 -18.56 37.21 25.47
CA THR A 175 -19.81 36.47 25.18
C THR A 175 -19.92 35.86 23.77
N ALA A 176 -18.90 35.99 22.91
CA ALA A 176 -18.91 35.32 21.61
C ALA A 176 -18.13 34.00 21.65
N ILE A 177 -18.83 32.88 21.51
CA ILE A 177 -18.19 31.57 21.31
C ILE A 177 -17.33 31.67 20.04
N PRO A 178 -16.00 31.41 20.10
CA PRO A 178 -15.15 31.51 18.93
C PRO A 178 -15.57 30.53 17.83
N GLU A 179 -15.70 31.04 16.60
CA GLU A 179 -16.12 30.27 15.43
C GLU A 179 -15.10 30.47 14.30
N LEU A 180 -14.72 29.40 13.58
CA LEU A 180 -14.00 29.48 12.32
C LEU A 180 -14.97 29.25 11.17
N LYS A 181 -14.92 30.11 10.16
CA LYS A 181 -15.76 30.04 8.96
C LYS A 181 -14.93 30.33 7.74
N ASP A 182 -14.84 29.36 6.83
CA ASP A 182 -14.03 29.48 5.61
C ASP A 182 -14.56 28.59 4.49
N HIS A 183 -14.16 28.91 3.27
CA HIS A 183 -14.29 28.00 2.12
C HIS A 183 -13.12 27.01 2.08
N LEU A 184 -13.42 25.74 2.37
CA LEU A 184 -12.46 24.64 2.29
C LEU A 184 -12.86 23.65 1.20
N ARG A 185 -11.88 22.95 0.65
CA ARG A 185 -12.13 21.80 -0.22
C ARG A 185 -12.20 20.54 0.64
N ILE A 186 -13.33 19.84 0.57
CA ILE A 186 -13.61 18.63 1.36
C ILE A 186 -13.60 17.40 0.46
N LEU A 187 -12.96 16.33 0.91
CA LEU A 187 -13.05 14.99 0.33
C LEU A 187 -13.55 13.99 1.38
N ARG A 188 -14.48 13.12 0.98
CA ARG A 188 -14.86 11.92 1.75
C ARG A 188 -14.53 10.67 0.94
N PRO A 189 -13.61 9.81 1.40
CA PRO A 189 -13.42 8.50 0.81
C PRO A 189 -14.63 7.63 1.18
N ARG A 190 -15.55 7.37 0.23
CA ARG A 190 -16.59 6.36 0.38
C ARG A 190 -16.25 5.14 -0.45
N LYS A 191 -16.42 3.94 0.13
CA LYS A 191 -16.10 2.63 -0.48
C LYS A 191 -16.75 2.37 -1.85
N LEU A 192 -17.77 3.13 -2.26
CA LEU A 192 -18.58 2.87 -3.46
C LEU A 192 -18.91 4.07 -4.35
N THR A 193 -18.42 5.31 -4.06
CA THR A 193 -18.58 6.45 -5.00
C THR A 193 -17.47 7.47 -4.82
N LEU A 194 -16.67 7.68 -5.89
CA LEU A 194 -15.62 8.70 -5.96
C LEU A 194 -16.23 10.08 -6.27
N LYS A 195 -16.50 10.88 -5.25
CA LYS A 195 -16.59 12.35 -5.43
C LYS A 195 -15.24 12.92 -5.02
N GLY A 196 -14.52 13.54 -5.95
CA GLY A 196 -13.27 14.26 -5.67
C GLY A 196 -13.46 15.47 -4.75
N TYR A 197 -12.39 16.21 -4.48
CA TYR A 197 -12.45 17.41 -3.64
C TYR A 197 -13.50 18.40 -4.16
N ARG A 198 -14.44 18.79 -3.28
CA ARG A 198 -15.45 19.80 -3.58
C ARG A 198 -15.35 20.94 -2.58
N GLN A 199 -15.41 22.15 -3.10
CA GLN A 199 -15.45 23.35 -2.26
C GLN A 199 -16.79 23.42 -1.53
N HIS A 200 -16.73 23.63 -0.22
CA HIS A 200 -17.87 23.78 0.68
C HIS A 200 -17.64 24.97 1.60
N TRP A 201 -18.73 25.48 2.17
CA TRP A 201 -18.66 26.45 3.26
C TRP A 201 -18.58 25.68 4.58
N VAL A 202 -17.51 25.87 5.35
CA VAL A 202 -17.24 25.10 6.57
C VAL A 202 -17.33 26.02 7.77
N VAL A 203 -18.06 25.57 8.79
CA VAL A 203 -18.23 26.25 10.06
C VAL A 203 -17.75 25.31 11.17
N PHE A 204 -16.76 25.77 11.92
CA PHE A 204 -16.23 25.06 13.08
C PHE A 204 -16.50 25.88 14.33
N LYS A 205 -17.29 25.31 15.24
CA LYS A 205 -17.76 25.95 16.46
C LYS A 205 -17.65 24.98 17.63
N GLU A 206 -17.09 25.44 18.73
CA GLU A 206 -16.78 24.61 19.91
C GLU A 206 -15.86 23.43 19.57
N THR A 207 -16.40 22.21 19.50
CA THR A 207 -15.71 20.99 19.06
C THR A 207 -16.37 20.34 17.85
N THR A 208 -17.29 21.05 17.21
CA THR A 208 -18.15 20.53 16.15
C THR A 208 -17.80 21.17 14.82
N LEU A 209 -17.58 20.33 13.81
CA LEU A 209 -17.36 20.75 12.43
C LEU A 209 -18.62 20.47 11.60
N SER A 210 -19.15 21.52 10.98
CA SER A 210 -20.31 21.45 10.09
C SER A 210 -19.96 22.05 8.75
N TYR A 211 -20.51 21.53 7.66
CA TYR A 211 -20.29 22.12 6.35
C TYR A 211 -21.52 22.08 5.43
N TYR A 212 -21.59 23.07 4.55
CA TYR A 212 -22.74 23.43 3.73
C TYR A 212 -22.31 23.58 2.27
N LYS A 213 -23.26 23.56 1.33
CA LYS A 213 -22.96 23.72 -0.09
C LYS A 213 -22.51 25.16 -0.41
N SER A 214 -23.12 26.14 0.23
CA SER A 214 -22.80 27.57 0.10
C SER A 214 -22.93 28.28 1.44
N GLN A 215 -22.47 29.53 1.52
CA GLN A 215 -22.59 30.36 2.71
C GLN A 215 -24.05 30.74 3.01
N GLU A 216 -24.89 30.90 1.99
CA GLU A 216 -26.31 31.27 2.10
C GLU A 216 -27.15 30.18 2.78
N GLU A 217 -26.72 28.92 2.68
CA GLU A 217 -27.37 27.76 3.30
C GLU A 217 -26.99 27.57 4.79
N ALA A 218 -26.04 28.36 5.32
CA ALA A 218 -25.63 28.30 6.72
C ALA A 218 -26.31 29.41 7.55
N PRO A 219 -26.86 29.13 8.76
CA PRO A 219 -26.76 27.90 9.55
C PRO A 219 -27.98 26.96 9.40
N GLY A 220 -28.45 26.73 8.16
CA GLY A 220 -29.54 25.80 7.87
C GLY A 220 -29.13 24.32 8.07
N ASP A 221 -29.64 23.40 7.25
CA ASP A 221 -29.30 21.98 7.38
C ASP A 221 -27.88 21.69 6.84
N PRO A 222 -26.92 21.26 7.69
CA PRO A 222 -25.58 20.94 7.22
C PRO A 222 -25.56 19.63 6.43
N ILE A 223 -24.68 19.53 5.44
CA ILE A 223 -24.44 18.29 4.68
C ILE A 223 -23.95 17.18 5.62
N GLN A 224 -23.18 17.55 6.64
CA GLN A 224 -22.90 16.74 7.82
C GLN A 224 -22.38 17.63 8.94
N GLN A 225 -22.64 17.14 10.15
CA GLN A 225 -22.09 17.65 11.39
C GLN A 225 -21.29 16.54 12.07
N LEU A 226 -20.04 16.83 12.42
CA LEU A 226 -19.12 15.90 13.08
C LEU A 226 -18.67 16.48 14.41
N ASN A 227 -18.78 15.71 15.49
CA ASN A 227 -18.13 16.04 16.75
C ASN A 227 -16.70 15.50 16.70
N LEU A 228 -15.71 16.37 16.81
CA LEU A 228 -14.31 16.00 16.68
C LEU A 228 -13.70 15.46 17.99
N LYS A 229 -14.45 15.41 19.10
CA LYS A 229 -13.95 14.82 20.36
C LYS A 229 -13.48 13.38 20.15
N GLY A 230 -12.23 13.11 20.48
CA GLY A 230 -11.62 11.79 20.32
C GLY A 230 -11.29 11.41 18.88
N CYS A 231 -11.30 12.35 17.92
CA CYS A 231 -10.86 12.07 16.55
C CYS A 231 -9.33 12.04 16.43
N GLU A 232 -8.82 11.31 15.45
CA GLU A 232 -7.41 11.40 15.06
C GLU A 232 -7.24 12.51 14.01
N VAL A 233 -6.30 13.42 14.25
CA VAL A 233 -6.03 14.58 13.38
C VAL A 233 -4.63 14.44 12.80
N VAL A 234 -4.53 14.12 11.52
CA VAL A 234 -3.27 13.84 10.83
C VAL A 234 -2.94 14.98 9.85
N PRO A 235 -1.77 15.67 10.00
CA PRO A 235 -1.29 16.63 9.02
C PRO A 235 -0.92 15.95 7.69
N ASP A 236 -1.24 16.59 6.58
CA ASP A 236 -0.74 16.25 5.25
C ASP A 236 -0.36 17.57 4.54
N VAL A 237 0.83 18.07 4.88
CA VAL A 237 1.33 19.39 4.47
C VAL A 237 2.54 19.26 3.58
N ASN A 238 2.53 20.03 2.50
CA ASN A 238 3.69 20.30 1.68
C ASN A 238 3.71 21.81 1.37
N VAL A 239 4.62 22.52 2.03
CA VAL A 239 4.73 23.99 1.94
C VAL A 239 5.16 24.44 0.55
N SER A 240 6.11 23.74 -0.08
CA SER A 240 6.58 24.08 -1.44
C SER A 240 5.53 23.77 -2.51
N GLY A 241 4.73 22.72 -2.31
CA GLY A 241 3.61 22.35 -3.19
C GLY A 241 2.27 23.03 -2.89
N GLN A 242 2.23 24.01 -1.97
CA GLN A 242 1.00 24.66 -1.50
C GLN A 242 -0.13 23.67 -1.14
N LYS A 243 0.23 22.52 -0.58
CA LYS A 243 -0.72 21.50 -0.13
C LYS A 243 -0.86 21.62 1.38
N PHE A 244 -2.03 22.07 1.82
CA PHE A 244 -2.34 22.20 3.24
C PHE A 244 -3.56 21.35 3.57
N CYS A 245 -3.36 20.07 3.86
CA CYS A 245 -4.45 19.12 4.09
C CYS A 245 -4.46 18.62 5.55
N ILE A 246 -5.66 18.46 6.10
CA ILE A 246 -5.94 17.92 7.43
C ILE A 246 -6.81 16.69 7.25
N LYS A 247 -6.34 15.52 7.67
CA LYS A 247 -7.13 14.29 7.65
C LYS A 247 -7.73 14.07 9.04
N LEU A 248 -9.05 13.88 9.08
CA LEU A 248 -9.81 13.64 10.29
C LEU A 248 -10.38 12.22 10.26
N LEU A 249 -10.05 11.42 11.26
CA LEU A 249 -10.62 10.09 11.49
C LEU A 249 -11.55 10.21 12.70
N VAL A 250 -12.85 10.34 12.45
CA VAL A 250 -13.86 10.63 13.47
C VAL A 250 -14.58 9.34 13.86
N PRO A 251 -14.52 8.90 15.13
CA PRO A 251 -15.30 7.77 15.61
C PRO A 251 -16.81 8.01 15.43
N SER A 252 -17.51 7.06 14.83
CA SER A 252 -18.97 7.09 14.68
C SER A 252 -19.58 5.73 15.03
N PRO A 253 -20.89 5.66 15.39
CA PRO A 253 -21.57 4.40 15.70
C PRO A 253 -21.52 3.37 14.56
N GLU A 254 -21.36 3.83 13.31
CA GLU A 254 -21.30 3.00 12.10
C GLU A 254 -19.85 2.63 11.69
N GLY A 255 -18.85 3.03 12.48
CA GLY A 255 -17.42 2.84 12.21
C GLY A 255 -16.63 4.15 12.21
N MET A 256 -15.38 4.13 11.74
CA MET A 256 -14.58 5.36 11.60
C MET A 256 -15.04 6.16 10.36
N SER A 257 -15.44 7.40 10.55
CA SER A 257 -15.78 8.34 9.47
C SER A 257 -14.55 9.16 9.10
N GLU A 258 -14.10 9.04 7.85
CA GLU A 258 -12.96 9.80 7.33
C GLU A 258 -13.39 11.08 6.61
N LEU A 259 -12.72 12.19 6.91
CA LEU A 259 -12.93 13.49 6.25
C LEU A 259 -11.61 14.19 6.01
N TYR A 260 -11.33 14.60 4.77
CA TYR A 260 -10.12 15.36 4.44
C TYR A 260 -10.48 16.81 4.12
N LEU A 261 -9.86 17.75 4.84
CA LEU A 261 -10.01 19.19 4.65
C LEU A 261 -8.76 19.74 3.97
N ARG A 262 -8.91 20.46 2.86
CA ARG A 262 -7.81 21.15 2.18
C ARG A 262 -8.00 22.66 2.27
N CYS A 263 -7.03 23.31 2.92
CA CYS A 263 -6.90 24.75 3.09
C CYS A 263 -6.16 25.38 1.91
N GLN A 264 -6.29 26.69 1.76
CA GLN A 264 -5.74 27.48 0.66
C GLN A 264 -4.32 27.97 0.95
N ASP A 265 -4.07 28.40 2.19
CA ASP A 265 -2.80 29.00 2.61
C ASP A 265 -2.38 28.52 4.02
N GLU A 266 -1.16 28.89 4.39
CA GLU A 266 -0.53 28.53 5.67
C GLU A 266 -1.29 29.08 6.89
N GLN A 267 -1.86 30.28 6.78
CA GLN A 267 -2.57 30.94 7.87
C GLN A 267 -3.94 30.31 8.12
N GLN A 268 -4.67 29.99 7.05
CA GLN A 268 -5.89 29.21 7.11
C GLN A 268 -5.59 27.83 7.67
N TYR A 269 -4.59 27.13 7.14
CA TYR A 269 -4.20 25.82 7.64
C TYR A 269 -3.84 25.82 9.13
N ALA A 270 -3.02 26.76 9.59
CA ALA A 270 -2.60 26.83 10.99
C ALA A 270 -3.79 26.99 11.94
N ARG A 271 -4.74 27.88 11.60
CA ARG A 271 -5.99 28.08 12.38
C ARG A 271 -6.84 26.82 12.43
N TRP A 272 -7.09 26.21 11.27
CA TRP A 272 -7.94 25.01 11.17
C TRP A 272 -7.30 23.78 11.82
N MET A 273 -5.99 23.59 11.67
CA MET A 273 -5.24 22.48 12.29
C MET A 273 -5.21 22.61 13.81
N ALA A 274 -4.89 23.80 14.33
CA ALA A 274 -4.93 24.05 15.78
C ALA A 274 -6.33 23.81 16.35
N GLY A 275 -7.37 24.28 15.68
CA GLY A 275 -8.77 24.06 16.08
C GLY A 275 -9.14 22.58 16.13
N CYS A 276 -8.79 21.80 15.10
CA CYS A 276 -9.04 20.36 15.06
C CYS A 276 -8.26 19.60 16.15
N ARG A 277 -6.97 19.94 16.38
CA ARG A 277 -6.13 19.32 17.43
C ARG A 277 -6.61 19.61 18.84
N LEU A 278 -7.18 20.78 19.09
CA LEU A 278 -7.78 21.08 20.39
C LEU A 278 -9.09 20.32 20.57
N ALA A 279 -9.95 20.30 19.55
CA ALA A 279 -11.22 19.59 19.63
C ALA A 279 -11.07 18.08 19.76
N SER A 280 -10.04 17.46 19.16
CA SER A 280 -9.73 16.04 19.39
C SER A 280 -9.45 15.73 20.85
N LYS A 281 -8.80 16.65 21.57
CA LYS A 281 -8.55 16.60 23.01
C LYS A 281 -9.72 17.12 23.86
N GLY A 282 -10.86 17.42 23.25
CA GLY A 282 -12.05 17.92 23.94
C GLY A 282 -12.01 19.39 24.37
N ARG A 283 -10.99 20.14 23.93
CA ARG A 283 -10.81 21.58 24.22
C ARG A 283 -11.34 22.43 23.07
N THR A 284 -11.69 23.68 23.34
CA THR A 284 -12.25 24.60 22.33
C THR A 284 -11.22 25.65 21.92
N MET A 285 -11.51 26.40 20.85
CA MET A 285 -10.65 27.53 20.43
C MET A 285 -10.69 28.72 21.41
N ALA A 286 -11.55 28.69 22.44
CA ALA A 286 -11.53 29.65 23.54
C ALA A 286 -10.43 29.37 24.57
N ASP A 287 -9.76 28.20 24.47
CA ASP A 287 -8.63 27.85 25.32
C ASP A 287 -7.42 28.76 25.01
N SER A 288 -6.71 29.20 26.05
CA SER A 288 -5.54 30.08 25.90
C SER A 288 -4.42 29.46 25.06
N SER A 289 -4.36 28.13 24.97
CA SER A 289 -3.39 27.41 24.14
C SER A 289 -3.67 27.47 22.63
N TYR A 290 -4.87 27.88 22.19
CA TYR A 290 -5.19 27.96 20.76
C TYR A 290 -4.27 28.93 20.02
N ALA A 291 -4.08 30.14 20.56
CA ALA A 291 -3.24 31.14 19.93
C ALA A 291 -1.78 30.70 19.86
N SER A 292 -1.25 30.08 20.92
CA SER A 292 0.11 29.56 20.94
C SER A 292 0.30 28.37 19.99
N GLU A 293 -0.69 27.49 19.86
CA GLU A 293 -0.66 26.36 18.91
C GLU A 293 -0.64 26.87 17.45
N VAL A 294 -1.44 27.90 17.13
CA VAL A 294 -1.41 28.53 15.80
C VAL A 294 -0.03 29.13 15.50
N GLN A 295 0.57 29.85 16.46
CA GLN A 295 1.90 30.41 16.30
C GLN A 295 2.98 29.33 16.16
N ALA A 296 2.89 28.25 16.94
CA ALA A 296 3.81 27.12 16.83
C ALA A 296 3.73 26.44 15.45
N ILE A 297 2.51 26.27 14.90
CA ILE A 297 2.32 25.71 13.55
C ILE A 297 2.90 26.66 12.49
N LEU A 298 2.64 27.97 12.57
CA LEU A 298 3.19 28.94 11.64
C LEU A 298 4.73 29.00 11.71
N ALA A 299 5.30 28.98 12.92
CA ALA A 299 6.74 28.93 13.13
C ALA A 299 7.34 27.67 12.50
N PHE A 300 6.73 26.50 12.72
CA PHE A 300 7.14 25.24 12.10
C PHE A 300 7.08 25.29 10.56
N LEU A 301 6.02 25.85 9.97
CA LEU A 301 5.89 26.02 8.52
C LEU A 301 6.95 26.98 7.95
N SER A 302 7.32 28.02 8.71
CA SER A 302 8.38 28.94 8.33
C SER A 302 9.78 28.31 8.41
N LEU A 303 10.03 27.46 9.40
CA LEU A 303 11.29 26.71 9.55
C LEU A 303 11.49 25.70 8.42
N GLN A 304 10.42 25.08 7.93
CA GLN A 304 10.46 24.23 6.74
C GLN A 304 10.81 25.01 5.46
N ARG A 305 10.65 26.34 5.44
CA ARG A 305 11.15 27.20 4.34
C ARG A 305 12.63 27.57 4.52
N THR A 306 13.13 27.69 5.74
CA THR A 306 14.51 28.15 6.03
C THR A 306 15.52 27.01 6.18
N GLY A 307 15.07 25.80 6.51
CA GLY A 307 15.92 24.60 6.61
C GLY A 307 16.55 24.15 5.28
N THR A 308 16.20 24.80 4.17
CA THR A 308 16.80 24.59 2.84
C THR A 308 17.80 25.66 2.43
N GLY A 309 18.28 26.52 3.34
CA GLY A 309 19.19 27.61 2.99
C GLY A 309 20.19 27.99 4.08
N ALA A 310 21.38 27.35 4.07
CA ALA A 310 22.61 27.93 4.62
C ALA A 310 23.55 28.32 3.45
N PRO A 311 24.22 29.49 3.49
CA PRO A 311 24.85 30.09 2.32
C PRO A 311 26.32 29.70 2.21
N GLY A 312 26.66 28.87 1.23
CA GLY A 312 28.04 28.39 1.07
C GLY A 312 28.31 27.52 -0.15
N SER A 313 27.55 27.67 -1.23
CA SER A 313 27.93 27.34 -2.61
C SER A 313 26.77 27.78 -3.48
N GLN A 314 27.05 28.46 -4.59
CA GLN A 314 26.03 28.86 -5.54
C GLN A 314 25.17 27.64 -5.91
N PRO A 315 23.83 27.70 -5.82
CA PRO A 315 23.03 26.71 -6.52
C PRO A 315 23.30 26.91 -8.02
N PRO A 316 23.65 25.86 -8.78
CA PRO A 316 23.39 25.91 -10.21
C PRO A 316 21.90 26.26 -10.39
N GLY A 317 21.56 26.91 -11.49
CA GLY A 317 20.18 27.10 -11.90
C GLY A 317 19.43 25.75 -12.06
N PRO A 318 18.32 25.69 -12.81
CA PRO A 318 17.52 24.47 -12.96
C PRO A 318 18.20 23.31 -13.74
N ASP A 319 19.53 23.19 -13.67
CA ASP A 319 20.38 22.24 -14.37
C ASP A 319 21.32 21.46 -13.41
N ALA A 320 20.80 21.02 -12.25
CA ALA A 320 21.46 20.01 -11.42
C ALA A 320 20.60 18.73 -11.35
N SER A 321 20.82 17.87 -12.35
CA SER A 321 20.40 16.47 -12.52
C SER A 321 18.90 16.12 -12.55
N ALA A 322 18.13 16.83 -13.37
CA ALA A 322 17.02 16.22 -14.12
C ALA A 322 17.50 15.32 -15.29
N GLU A 323 18.80 15.06 -15.37
CA GLU A 323 19.42 14.16 -16.34
C GLU A 323 19.28 12.71 -15.86
N GLY A 324 18.31 11.99 -16.46
CA GLY A 324 18.29 10.52 -16.42
C GLY A 324 16.97 9.87 -15.98
N LEU A 325 15.99 10.62 -15.44
CA LEU A 325 14.69 10.01 -15.11
C LEU A 325 13.91 9.71 -16.40
N ASN A 326 13.95 8.45 -16.83
CA ASN A 326 13.08 7.97 -17.90
C ASN A 326 11.75 7.45 -17.29
N PRO A 327 10.67 8.25 -17.31
CA PRO A 327 9.42 7.88 -16.64
C PRO A 327 8.76 6.64 -17.29
N TYR A 328 9.09 6.34 -18.55
CA TYR A 328 8.50 5.21 -19.25
C TYR A 328 9.00 3.86 -18.72
N GLY A 329 10.18 3.80 -18.10
CA GLY A 329 10.68 2.56 -17.47
C GLY A 329 10.00 2.25 -16.14
N LEU A 330 9.22 3.19 -15.60
CA LEU A 330 8.61 3.11 -14.27
C LEU A 330 7.09 2.90 -14.31
N VAL A 331 6.47 3.04 -15.49
CA VAL A 331 5.02 2.93 -15.67
C VAL A 331 4.67 1.87 -16.72
N ALA A 332 3.53 1.23 -16.56
CA ALA A 332 3.05 0.23 -17.51
C ALA A 332 2.81 0.83 -18.92
N PRO A 333 2.97 0.06 -20.01
CA PRO A 333 2.88 0.55 -21.38
C PRO A 333 1.58 1.31 -21.72
N ARG A 334 0.43 0.95 -21.14
CA ARG A 334 -0.82 1.72 -21.37
C ARG A 334 -0.72 3.17 -20.93
N PHE A 335 0.02 3.48 -19.86
CA PHE A 335 0.24 4.85 -19.41
C PHE A 335 1.26 5.59 -20.28
N GLN A 336 2.26 4.87 -20.82
CA GLN A 336 3.21 5.43 -21.79
C GLN A 336 2.51 5.84 -23.10
N ARG A 337 1.48 5.10 -23.53
CA ARG A 337 0.66 5.44 -24.70
C ARG A 337 -0.26 6.63 -24.45
N LYS A 338 -0.76 6.76 -23.22
CA LYS A 338 -1.72 7.80 -22.82
C LYS A 338 -1.04 9.14 -22.52
N PHE A 339 0.14 9.12 -21.92
CA PHE A 339 0.83 10.32 -21.43
C PHE A 339 2.22 10.48 -22.02
N LYS A 340 2.59 11.73 -22.34
CA LYS A 340 3.96 12.06 -22.75
C LYS A 340 4.88 12.09 -21.53
N ALA A 341 6.16 11.79 -21.71
CA ALA A 341 7.19 11.86 -20.66
C ALA A 341 7.16 13.18 -19.89
N LYS A 342 7.02 14.32 -20.60
CA LYS A 342 6.93 15.66 -20.00
C LYS A 342 5.76 15.85 -19.03
N GLN A 343 4.70 15.03 -19.14
CA GLN A 343 3.55 15.04 -18.23
C GLN A 343 3.71 14.05 -17.08
N LEU A 344 4.35 12.91 -17.34
CA LEU A 344 4.59 11.88 -16.33
C LEU A 344 5.65 12.30 -15.32
N THR A 345 6.76 12.86 -15.78
CA THR A 345 7.89 13.23 -14.92
C THR A 345 7.50 14.13 -13.74
N PRO A 346 6.76 15.25 -13.94
CA PRO A 346 6.34 16.08 -12.81
C PRO A 346 5.43 15.36 -11.82
N ARG A 347 4.50 14.51 -12.29
CA ARG A 347 3.57 13.76 -11.44
C ARG A 347 4.28 12.69 -10.60
N ILE A 348 5.26 12.02 -11.20
CA ILE A 348 6.10 11.05 -10.48
C ILE A 348 6.93 11.76 -9.42
N LEU A 349 7.52 12.92 -9.75
CA LEU A 349 8.31 13.70 -8.79
C LEU A 349 7.44 14.32 -7.68
N GLU A 350 6.21 14.72 -7.98
CA GLU A 350 5.24 15.17 -6.96
C GLU A 350 4.87 14.04 -6.00
N ALA A 351 4.59 12.85 -6.52
CA ALA A 351 4.34 11.67 -5.69
C ALA A 351 5.59 11.26 -4.89
N HIS A 352 6.79 11.40 -5.46
CA HIS A 352 8.08 11.08 -4.82
C HIS A 352 8.32 11.87 -3.53
N GLN A 353 7.86 13.12 -3.46
CA GLN A 353 8.00 13.94 -2.24
C GLN A 353 7.37 13.28 -1.00
N ASN A 354 6.33 12.45 -1.17
CA ASN A 354 5.68 11.75 -0.05
C ASN A 354 6.45 10.50 0.41
N VAL A 355 7.43 10.03 -0.36
CA VAL A 355 8.17 8.78 -0.10
C VAL A 355 9.69 9.00 0.02
N ALA A 356 10.16 10.23 -0.19
CA ALA A 356 11.59 10.58 -0.24
C ALA A 356 12.35 10.30 1.07
N GLN A 357 11.66 10.22 2.21
CA GLN A 357 12.24 9.96 3.53
C GLN A 357 12.25 8.46 3.91
N LEU A 358 11.67 7.59 3.09
CA LEU A 358 11.64 6.16 3.39
C LEU A 358 13.02 5.53 3.18
N SER A 359 13.40 4.61 4.05
CA SER A 359 14.54 3.71 3.78
C SER A 359 14.24 2.78 2.59
N LEU A 360 15.27 2.13 2.05
CA LEU A 360 15.13 1.18 0.94
C LEU A 360 14.10 0.08 1.25
N ALA A 361 14.21 -0.51 2.44
CA ALA A 361 13.38 -1.63 2.87
C ALA A 361 11.93 -1.18 3.16
N GLU A 362 11.75 0.00 3.76
CA GLU A 362 10.41 0.58 3.95
C GLU A 362 9.76 0.95 2.62
N ALA A 363 10.51 1.48 1.66
CA ALA A 363 9.98 1.81 0.34
C ALA A 363 9.51 0.55 -0.41
N GLN A 364 10.29 -0.53 -0.38
CA GLN A 364 9.87 -1.84 -0.91
C GLN A 364 8.62 -2.37 -0.20
N LEU A 365 8.57 -2.28 1.13
CA LEU A 365 7.41 -2.71 1.91
C LEU A 365 6.16 -1.88 1.58
N ARG A 366 6.29 -0.55 1.46
CA ARG A 366 5.20 0.34 1.06
C ARG A 366 4.71 0.04 -0.35
N PHE A 367 5.61 -0.33 -1.27
CA PHE A 367 5.24 -0.79 -2.61
C PHE A 367 4.36 -2.05 -2.54
N ILE A 368 4.79 -3.04 -1.77
CA ILE A 368 4.04 -4.30 -1.59
C ILE A 368 2.68 -4.02 -0.90
N GLN A 369 2.64 -3.15 0.10
CA GLN A 369 1.38 -2.77 0.77
C GLN A 369 0.40 -2.06 -0.18
N ALA A 370 0.90 -1.16 -1.03
CA ALA A 370 0.07 -0.52 -2.05
C ALA A 370 -0.44 -1.55 -3.07
N TRP A 371 0.41 -2.48 -3.50
CA TRP A 371 0.04 -3.58 -4.39
C TRP A 371 -1.02 -4.51 -3.75
N GLN A 372 -0.92 -4.81 -2.46
CA GLN A 372 -1.91 -5.57 -1.70
C GLN A 372 -3.27 -4.89 -1.58
N SER A 373 -3.31 -3.55 -1.71
CA SER A 373 -4.54 -2.77 -1.63
C SER A 373 -5.34 -2.74 -2.94
N LEU A 374 -4.75 -3.22 -4.05
CA LEU A 374 -5.42 -3.28 -5.34
C LEU A 374 -6.60 -4.28 -5.30
N PRO A 375 -7.71 -4.00 -6.01
CA PRO A 375 -8.94 -4.77 -5.91
C PRO A 375 -8.79 -6.24 -6.32
N ASP A 376 -7.95 -6.50 -7.33
CA ASP A 376 -7.72 -7.85 -7.88
C ASP A 376 -6.49 -8.53 -7.27
N PHE A 377 -5.91 -7.96 -6.20
CA PHE A 377 -4.76 -8.53 -5.53
C PHE A 377 -5.02 -9.96 -5.06
N GLY A 378 -4.08 -10.85 -5.39
CA GLY A 378 -4.04 -12.22 -4.89
C GLY A 378 -5.08 -13.16 -5.50
N ILE A 379 -5.73 -12.79 -6.61
CA ILE A 379 -6.65 -13.66 -7.33
C ILE A 379 -5.87 -14.45 -8.40
N SER A 380 -5.88 -15.77 -8.30
CA SER A 380 -5.37 -16.69 -9.32
C SER A 380 -6.51 -17.17 -10.21
N TYR A 381 -6.38 -17.03 -11.53
CA TYR A 381 -7.47 -17.33 -12.48
C TYR A 381 -7.29 -18.69 -13.16
N VAL A 382 -8.37 -19.49 -13.16
CA VAL A 382 -8.44 -20.79 -13.85
C VAL A 382 -9.74 -20.87 -14.65
N ILE A 383 -9.67 -21.33 -15.90
CA ILE A 383 -10.87 -21.60 -16.69
C ILE A 383 -11.46 -22.92 -16.22
N VAL A 384 -12.74 -22.89 -15.87
CA VAL A 384 -13.48 -24.06 -15.40
C VAL A 384 -14.81 -24.18 -16.13
N LYS A 385 -15.40 -25.37 -16.06
CA LYS A 385 -16.76 -25.64 -16.50
C LYS A 385 -17.58 -26.13 -15.31
N PHE A 386 -18.43 -25.26 -14.78
CA PHE A 386 -19.31 -25.61 -13.67
C PHE A 386 -20.34 -26.67 -14.08
N LYS A 387 -20.63 -27.59 -13.16
CA LYS A 387 -21.66 -28.61 -13.35
C LYS A 387 -23.01 -27.94 -13.63
N GLY A 388 -23.64 -28.34 -14.74
CA GLY A 388 -24.89 -27.74 -15.23
C GLY A 388 -24.71 -26.48 -16.08
N SER A 389 -23.50 -25.90 -16.16
CA SER A 389 -23.19 -24.81 -17.09
C SER A 389 -22.88 -25.34 -18.49
N ARG A 390 -23.39 -24.66 -19.52
CA ARG A 390 -23.10 -24.97 -20.93
C ARG A 390 -21.87 -24.23 -21.46
N LYS A 391 -21.40 -23.20 -20.75
CA LYS A 391 -20.30 -22.33 -21.16
C LYS A 391 -19.11 -22.51 -20.20
N ASN A 392 -17.92 -22.20 -20.70
CA ASN A 392 -16.75 -22.07 -19.85
C ASN A 392 -16.82 -20.74 -19.09
N GLU A 393 -16.36 -20.75 -17.85
CA GLU A 393 -16.36 -19.64 -16.93
C GLU A 393 -15.00 -19.58 -16.22
N ILE A 394 -14.76 -18.54 -15.43
CA ILE A 394 -13.50 -18.38 -14.71
C ILE A 394 -13.74 -18.62 -13.22
N LEU A 395 -12.85 -19.40 -12.63
CA LEU A 395 -12.68 -19.54 -11.19
C LEU A 395 -11.49 -18.68 -10.76
N GLY A 396 -11.78 -17.59 -10.03
CA GLY A 396 -10.78 -16.84 -9.28
C GLY A 396 -10.56 -17.50 -7.91
N ILE A 397 -9.32 -17.83 -7.58
CA ILE A 397 -8.92 -18.39 -6.29
C ILE A 397 -8.13 -17.32 -5.55
N ALA A 398 -8.67 -16.83 -4.44
CA ALA A 398 -7.98 -15.92 -3.53
C ALA A 398 -7.70 -16.62 -2.20
N ASN A 399 -6.92 -15.99 -1.34
CA ASN A 399 -6.48 -16.56 -0.06
C ASN A 399 -7.61 -16.95 0.91
N ASN A 400 -8.79 -16.36 0.78
CA ASN A 400 -9.92 -16.57 1.69
C ASN A 400 -11.25 -16.92 0.99
N ARG A 401 -11.26 -16.99 -0.35
CA ARG A 401 -12.49 -17.14 -1.13
C ARG A 401 -12.23 -17.68 -2.53
N LEU A 402 -13.27 -18.32 -3.08
CA LEU A 402 -13.41 -18.66 -4.49
C LEU A 402 -14.42 -17.71 -5.14
N ILE A 403 -14.15 -17.30 -6.37
CA ILE A 403 -14.94 -16.33 -7.11
C ILE A 403 -15.28 -16.94 -8.47
N ARG A 404 -16.57 -17.06 -8.79
CA ARG A 404 -17.05 -17.40 -10.13
C ARG A 404 -17.22 -16.12 -10.92
N ILE A 405 -16.56 -16.05 -12.06
CA ILE A 405 -16.52 -14.89 -12.96
C ILE A 405 -17.06 -15.31 -14.32
N ASP A 406 -17.97 -14.52 -14.88
CA ASP A 406 -18.47 -14.73 -16.23
C ASP A 406 -17.35 -14.45 -17.24
N LEU A 407 -17.09 -15.40 -18.14
CA LEU A 407 -15.99 -15.27 -19.10
C LEU A 407 -16.23 -14.19 -20.16
N ALA A 408 -17.48 -13.87 -20.49
CA ALA A 408 -17.82 -12.93 -21.55
C ALA A 408 -17.80 -11.48 -21.07
N VAL A 409 -18.33 -11.21 -19.88
CA VAL A 409 -18.45 -9.85 -19.33
C VAL A 409 -17.33 -9.53 -18.33
N GLY A 410 -16.76 -10.54 -17.66
CA GLY A 410 -15.76 -10.35 -16.60
C GLY A 410 -16.36 -10.03 -15.23
N ASP A 411 -17.68 -10.05 -15.10
CA ASP A 411 -18.37 -9.76 -13.85
C ASP A 411 -18.34 -10.93 -12.88
N VAL A 412 -18.27 -10.60 -11.59
CA VAL A 412 -18.39 -11.58 -10.50
C VAL A 412 -19.83 -12.08 -10.41
N VAL A 413 -20.03 -13.35 -10.68
CA VAL A 413 -21.34 -14.02 -10.61
C VAL A 413 -21.63 -14.50 -9.19
N LYS A 414 -20.64 -15.12 -8.53
CA LYS A 414 -20.81 -15.68 -7.19
C LYS A 414 -19.48 -15.75 -6.46
N THR A 415 -19.53 -15.59 -5.13
CA THR A 415 -18.35 -15.69 -4.25
C THR A 415 -18.64 -16.68 -3.14
N TRP A 416 -17.71 -17.59 -2.89
CA TRP A 416 -17.76 -18.55 -1.80
C TRP A 416 -16.57 -18.33 -0.87
N ARG A 417 -16.80 -18.32 0.45
CA ARG A 417 -15.75 -18.09 1.44
C ARG A 417 -15.19 -19.41 1.94
N PHE A 418 -13.88 -19.48 2.16
CA PHE A 418 -13.23 -20.65 2.75
C PHE A 418 -13.70 -20.93 4.18
N SER A 419 -14.10 -19.90 4.93
CA SER A 419 -14.68 -20.06 6.29
C SER A 419 -15.92 -20.95 6.33
N ASN A 420 -16.64 -21.07 5.21
CA ASN A 420 -17.86 -21.85 5.11
C ASN A 420 -17.61 -23.18 4.37
N MET A 421 -16.37 -23.48 4.00
CA MET A 421 -16.01 -24.72 3.32
C MET A 421 -15.91 -25.82 4.36
N ARG A 422 -16.63 -26.92 4.13
CA ARG A 422 -16.59 -28.11 5.01
C ARG A 422 -15.53 -29.10 4.54
N GLN A 423 -15.54 -29.38 3.25
CA GLN A 423 -14.64 -30.32 2.59
C GLN A 423 -14.61 -30.06 1.09
N TRP A 424 -13.54 -30.52 0.44
CA TRP A 424 -13.48 -30.62 -1.01
C TRP A 424 -12.89 -31.97 -1.39
N ASN A 425 -13.33 -32.47 -2.54
CA ASN A 425 -12.89 -33.74 -3.10
C ASN A 425 -12.60 -33.56 -4.58
N VAL A 426 -11.61 -34.29 -5.08
CA VAL A 426 -11.30 -34.32 -6.51
C VAL A 426 -11.56 -35.72 -7.01
N ASN A 427 -12.42 -35.84 -8.01
CA ASN A 427 -12.56 -37.07 -8.77
C ASN A 427 -11.60 -37.02 -9.95
N TRP A 428 -10.53 -37.81 -9.87
CA TRP A 428 -9.47 -37.87 -10.87
C TRP A 428 -9.91 -38.52 -12.18
N ASP A 429 -10.88 -39.44 -12.15
CA ASP A 429 -11.34 -40.16 -13.34
C ASP A 429 -12.11 -39.26 -14.30
N ILE A 430 -12.88 -38.31 -13.76
CA ILE A 430 -13.68 -37.35 -14.53
C ILE A 430 -13.12 -35.92 -14.48
N GLU A 431 -11.92 -35.75 -13.92
CA GLU A 431 -11.25 -34.47 -13.72
C GLU A 431 -12.18 -33.36 -13.17
N GLN A 432 -12.87 -33.68 -12.06
CA GLN A 432 -13.84 -32.78 -11.45
C GLN A 432 -13.51 -32.51 -9.99
N VAL A 433 -13.50 -31.23 -9.62
CA VAL A 433 -13.44 -30.78 -8.24
C VAL A 433 -14.87 -30.58 -7.73
N ALA A 434 -15.17 -31.11 -6.54
CA ALA A 434 -16.43 -30.93 -5.83
C ALA A 434 -16.15 -30.35 -4.43
N ILE A 435 -16.85 -29.28 -4.07
CA ILE A 435 -16.67 -28.54 -2.83
C ILE A 435 -18.01 -28.45 -2.13
N GLU A 436 -18.04 -28.87 -0.87
CA GLU A 436 -19.18 -28.73 0.02
C GLU A 436 -18.97 -27.51 0.93
N PHE A 437 -19.92 -26.59 0.88
CA PHE A 437 -20.02 -25.47 1.80
C PHE A 437 -21.17 -25.70 2.79
N ASP A 438 -21.21 -24.89 3.85
CA ASP A 438 -22.34 -24.80 4.75
C ASP A 438 -23.68 -24.59 4.02
N GLU A 439 -24.78 -24.86 4.73
CA GLU A 439 -26.15 -24.71 4.22
C GLU A 439 -26.46 -25.62 3.00
N HIS A 440 -25.77 -26.77 2.91
CA HIS A 440 -25.91 -27.75 1.83
C HIS A 440 -25.59 -27.19 0.44
N ILE A 441 -24.75 -26.16 0.36
CA ILE A 441 -24.31 -25.58 -0.91
C ILE A 441 -23.18 -26.45 -1.48
N ASN A 442 -23.49 -27.20 -2.54
CA ASN A 442 -22.51 -28.03 -3.24
C ASN A 442 -22.13 -27.40 -4.59
N VAL A 443 -20.83 -27.24 -4.82
CA VAL A 443 -20.28 -26.69 -6.06
C VAL A 443 -19.40 -27.74 -6.70
N ALA A 444 -19.59 -28.01 -7.99
CA ALA A 444 -18.71 -28.91 -8.73
C ALA A 444 -18.35 -28.31 -10.09
N PHE A 445 -17.10 -28.50 -10.51
CA PHE A 445 -16.60 -27.99 -11.79
C PHE A 445 -15.44 -28.85 -12.30
N GLY A 446 -15.33 -28.97 -13.62
CA GLY A 446 -14.13 -29.52 -14.27
C GLY A 446 -13.17 -28.39 -14.65
N CYS A 447 -11.86 -28.62 -14.56
CA CYS A 447 -10.87 -27.64 -14.98
C CYS A 447 -10.60 -27.75 -16.50
N VAL A 448 -10.45 -26.62 -17.17
CA VAL A 448 -10.25 -26.56 -18.64
C VAL A 448 -8.86 -26.04 -18.99
N SER A 449 -8.39 -24.97 -18.33
CA SER A 449 -7.07 -24.39 -18.62
C SER A 449 -5.92 -25.01 -17.85
N ALA A 450 -6.20 -25.70 -16.74
CA ALA A 450 -5.22 -26.23 -15.80
C ALA A 450 -5.65 -27.61 -15.30
N SER A 451 -4.71 -28.38 -14.77
CA SER A 451 -5.04 -29.64 -14.08
C SER A 451 -5.87 -29.37 -12.83
N CYS A 452 -6.83 -30.24 -12.52
CA CYS A 452 -7.56 -30.21 -11.25
C CYS A 452 -6.63 -30.31 -10.04
N ARG A 453 -5.44 -30.90 -10.19
CA ARG A 453 -4.39 -30.96 -9.16
C ARG A 453 -3.95 -29.56 -8.73
N ILE A 454 -3.82 -28.63 -9.68
CA ILE A 454 -3.39 -27.26 -9.37
C ILE A 454 -4.45 -26.55 -8.54
N VAL A 455 -5.73 -26.67 -8.89
CA VAL A 455 -6.84 -26.05 -8.13
C VAL A 455 -6.95 -26.66 -6.74
N HIS A 456 -6.84 -27.99 -6.65
CA HIS A 456 -6.80 -28.73 -5.38
C HIS A 456 -5.68 -28.25 -4.47
N GLU A 457 -4.46 -28.16 -5.01
CA GLU A 457 -3.30 -27.66 -4.26
C GLU A 457 -3.48 -26.20 -3.83
N TYR A 458 -4.05 -25.35 -4.67
CA TYR A 458 -4.33 -23.96 -4.32
C TYR A 458 -5.29 -23.85 -3.12
N ILE A 459 -6.35 -24.65 -3.08
CA ILE A 459 -7.32 -24.68 -1.98
C ILE A 459 -6.61 -25.18 -0.70
N GLY A 460 -5.98 -26.35 -0.77
CA GLY A 460 -5.29 -26.96 0.37
C GLY A 460 -4.15 -26.09 0.90
N GLY A 461 -3.36 -25.50 0.02
CA GLY A 461 -2.25 -24.61 0.37
C GLY A 461 -2.70 -23.30 1.00
N TYR A 462 -3.78 -22.68 0.55
CA TYR A 462 -4.32 -21.50 1.25
C TYR A 462 -4.91 -21.84 2.61
N ILE A 463 -5.56 -23.00 2.76
CA ILE A 463 -6.03 -23.50 4.05
C ILE A 463 -4.84 -23.72 4.98
N PHE A 464 -3.80 -24.44 4.53
CA PHE A 464 -2.55 -24.64 5.28
C PHE A 464 -1.91 -23.33 5.72
N LEU A 465 -1.82 -22.34 4.82
CA LEU A 465 -1.25 -21.03 5.16
C LEU A 465 -2.09 -20.26 6.19
N SER A 466 -3.39 -20.51 6.27
CA SER A 466 -4.28 -19.88 7.25
C SER A 466 -4.21 -20.53 8.64
N THR A 467 -3.75 -21.77 8.75
CA THR A 467 -3.59 -22.48 10.03
C THR A 467 -2.25 -22.21 10.70
N ARG A 468 -1.33 -21.53 10.02
CA ARG A 468 -0.02 -21.17 10.60
C ARG A 468 -0.18 -20.25 11.80
N GLU A 469 0.36 -20.65 12.94
CA GLU A 469 0.36 -19.83 14.14
C GLU A 469 1.30 -18.63 14.02
N ARG A 470 0.97 -17.55 14.75
CA ARG A 470 1.80 -16.33 14.82
C ARG A 470 3.10 -16.53 15.63
N ALA A 471 3.23 -17.66 16.32
CA ALA A 471 4.36 -17.93 17.20
C ALA A 471 5.64 -18.15 16.38
N ARG A 472 6.65 -17.30 16.62
CA ARG A 472 7.98 -17.43 16.02
C ARG A 472 8.64 -18.70 16.56
N GLY A 473 8.82 -19.71 15.71
CA GLY A 473 9.68 -20.85 16.03
C GLY A 473 9.16 -22.24 15.67
N GLU A 474 7.91 -22.38 15.23
CA GLU A 474 7.39 -23.69 14.81
C GLU A 474 7.92 -24.09 13.44
N GLU A 475 8.33 -25.35 13.32
CA GLU A 475 8.68 -25.98 12.06
C GLU A 475 7.42 -26.10 11.18
N LEU A 476 7.61 -26.06 9.86
CA LEU A 476 6.48 -26.24 8.94
C LEU A 476 6.01 -27.70 9.01
N ASP A 477 4.71 -27.90 9.24
CA ASP A 477 4.10 -29.23 9.24
C ASP A 477 3.95 -29.75 7.80
N GLU A 478 4.99 -30.45 7.32
CA GLU A 478 5.04 -31.02 5.97
C GLU A 478 3.96 -32.09 5.74
N ASP A 479 3.66 -32.90 6.75
CA ASP A 479 2.66 -33.97 6.68
C ASP A 479 1.26 -33.37 6.52
N LEU A 480 0.92 -32.32 7.27
CA LEU A 480 -0.34 -31.60 7.11
C LEU A 480 -0.44 -30.95 5.72
N PHE A 481 0.65 -30.35 5.22
CA PHE A 481 0.66 -29.79 3.87
C PHE A 481 0.37 -30.87 2.82
N LEU A 482 1.02 -32.04 2.90
CA LEU A 482 0.79 -33.17 1.99
C LEU A 482 -0.62 -33.75 2.12
N GLN A 483 -1.20 -33.82 3.32
CA GLN A 483 -2.59 -34.23 3.53
C GLN A 483 -3.56 -33.29 2.81
N LEU A 484 -3.32 -31.97 2.87
CA LEU A 484 -4.17 -30.97 2.23
C LEU A 484 -3.94 -30.86 0.71
N THR A 485 -2.79 -31.28 0.18
CA THR A 485 -2.41 -31.02 -1.21
C THR A 485 -2.17 -32.26 -2.08
N GLY A 486 -1.73 -33.38 -1.52
CA GLY A 486 -1.39 -34.58 -2.27
C GLY A 486 -2.60 -35.40 -2.73
N GLY A 487 -3.77 -35.15 -2.12
CA GLY A 487 -4.94 -36.01 -2.30
C GLY A 487 -4.74 -37.36 -1.62
N HIS A 488 -5.83 -38.02 -1.22
CA HIS A 488 -5.75 -39.40 -0.73
C HIS A 488 -5.46 -40.35 -1.89
N GLU A 489 -4.22 -40.37 -2.41
CA GLU A 489 -3.72 -41.53 -3.14
C GLU A 489 -3.51 -42.62 -2.09
N ALA A 490 -4.55 -43.42 -1.84
CA ALA A 490 -4.41 -44.65 -1.09
C ALA A 490 -3.38 -45.51 -1.83
N PHE A 491 -2.18 -45.61 -1.27
CA PHE A 491 -1.17 -46.56 -1.70
C PHE A 491 -1.63 -48.00 -1.42
#